data_AF-A0A6L5T782-F1
#
_entry.id   AF-A0A6L5T782-F1
#
_cell.length_a   1.000
_cell.length_b   1.000
_cell.length_c   1.000
_cell.angle_alpha   90.00
_cell.angle_beta   90.00
_cell.angle_gamma   90.00
#
_symmetry.space_group_name_H-M   'P 1'
#
loop_
_entity.id
_entity.type
_entity.pdbx_description
1 polymer ?
#
loop_
_entity_poly.entity_id
_entity_poly.type
_entity_poly.pdbx_seq_one_letter_code
_entity_poly.pdbx_strand_id
1 'polypeptide(L)'
;MIQKIFPSYGKVLIVDDKYEEVLPIQNILAENGVPYIFYDYNTMRDKKITKIDAVRIVFLDIRLEDGIQGAKNIASVLVSVLENIVQEKNGPYIIVLWTNEIALKDEVEEYMMSYLKTIKETTLPTYICAFDKKEFVSKPQELLNNLSVKLVEQNMINFLIEWENESISVASNMVRLLLYGLRIEMTNSALQDIFIKMAQLEDSYVNDKKEATRNILQILVEFLRDRYLEIISNEQLINRLAENWGSDFEEKKKESKEISIEQKGCINSLFNINLYDDVDRKLPGKVYVRNNSSINFNETDFMCSTLSNKWYKDDEIGICGQKVKLNRKIIEVDITPNCDYAQNKNHMLRTIFGYIIEIGQVTVEGSNKWLDYKYSEKIKHKIQYDYIYVTPELQFKNKLCVLVLNTKYITIENKNFADELEYLFRFNQDILTEIRKKSGDILTRIGINSL
;
A
#
# COMPACT_ATOMS: atom_id res chain seq x y z
N MET A 1 -14.78 5.91 26.63
CA MET A 1 -14.12 6.38 25.39
C MET A 1 -12.90 5.51 25.07
N ILE A 2 -13.00 4.18 25.24
CA ILE A 2 -11.87 3.21 25.12
C ILE A 2 -11.91 2.43 23.79
N GLN A 3 -13.07 2.41 23.12
CA GLN A 3 -13.27 1.78 21.81
C GLN A 3 -12.47 2.42 20.65
N LYS A 4 -11.76 3.52 20.86
CA LYS A 4 -11.20 4.33 19.76
C LYS A 4 -9.74 4.04 19.40
N ILE A 5 -8.99 3.37 20.28
CA ILE A 5 -7.54 3.12 20.10
C ILE A 5 -7.24 1.65 19.84
N PHE A 6 -8.12 0.74 20.27
CA PHE A 6 -8.05 -0.65 19.84
C PHE A 6 -8.59 -0.78 18.42
N PRO A 7 -7.97 -1.62 17.59
CA PRO A 7 -8.50 -1.83 16.26
C PRO A 7 -9.85 -2.58 16.39
N SER A 8 -10.92 -1.99 15.88
CA SER A 8 -12.29 -2.55 15.93
C SER A 8 -12.38 -3.87 15.16
N TYR A 9 -11.42 -4.12 14.27
CA TYR A 9 -11.34 -5.29 13.41
C TYR A 9 -9.92 -5.85 13.28
N GLY A 10 -8.95 -5.31 14.03
CA GLY A 10 -7.54 -5.68 13.95
C GLY A 10 -7.10 -6.61 15.07
N LYS A 11 -5.98 -7.28 14.84
CA LYS A 11 -5.48 -8.38 15.66
C LYS A 11 -4.67 -7.85 16.82
N VAL A 12 -5.26 -7.88 18.01
CA VAL A 12 -4.53 -7.81 19.27
C VAL A 12 -3.98 -9.20 19.57
N LEU A 13 -2.67 -9.29 19.77
CA LEU A 13 -2.02 -10.54 20.19
C LEU A 13 -1.65 -10.44 21.66
N ILE A 14 -1.80 -11.55 22.39
CA ILE A 14 -1.34 -11.68 23.77
C ILE A 14 -0.47 -12.93 23.85
N VAL A 15 0.74 -12.79 24.37
CA VAL A 15 1.65 -13.91 24.63
C VAL A 15 2.07 -13.86 26.09
N ASP A 16 1.77 -14.94 26.80
CA ASP A 16 2.09 -15.15 28.20
C ASP A 16 2.22 -16.67 28.43
N ASP A 17 2.99 -17.08 29.43
CA ASP A 17 3.14 -18.49 29.82
C ASP A 17 2.08 -18.92 30.85
N LYS A 18 1.37 -17.96 31.47
CA LYS A 18 0.36 -18.17 32.52
C LYS A 18 -0.98 -17.57 32.14
N TYR A 19 -1.94 -18.44 31.88
CA TYR A 19 -3.27 -18.02 31.46
C TYR A 19 -3.98 -17.12 32.50
N GLU A 20 -3.77 -17.34 33.79
CA GLU A 20 -4.39 -16.55 34.86
C GLU A 20 -3.99 -15.06 34.80
N GLU A 21 -2.75 -14.78 34.38
CA GLU A 21 -2.23 -13.41 34.29
C GLU A 21 -2.80 -12.65 33.07
N VAL A 22 -3.37 -13.39 32.11
CA VAL A 22 -3.95 -12.87 30.88
C VAL A 22 -5.43 -12.52 31.04
N LEU A 23 -6.14 -13.18 31.96
CA LEU A 23 -7.57 -12.96 32.22
C LEU A 23 -7.98 -11.48 32.35
N PRO A 24 -7.25 -10.62 33.08
CA PRO A 24 -7.61 -9.21 33.19
C PRO A 24 -7.62 -8.49 31.83
N ILE A 25 -6.63 -8.76 30.98
CA ILE A 25 -6.52 -8.17 29.64
C ILE A 25 -7.66 -8.70 28.75
N GLN A 26 -7.93 -10.02 28.80
CA GLN A 26 -9.00 -10.64 28.02
C GLN A 26 -10.37 -10.07 28.35
N ASN A 27 -10.70 -9.96 29.63
CA ASN A 27 -12.00 -9.45 30.08
C ASN A 27 -12.23 -8.03 29.58
N ILE A 28 -11.21 -7.17 29.69
CA ILE A 28 -11.27 -5.80 29.17
C ILE A 28 -11.50 -5.76 27.67
N LEU A 29 -10.72 -6.54 26.90
CA LEU A 29 -10.84 -6.55 25.44
C LEU A 29 -12.25 -7.04 25.05
N ALA A 30 -12.74 -8.08 25.71
CA ALA A 30 -14.08 -8.62 25.50
C ALA A 30 -15.20 -7.61 25.87
N GLU A 31 -15.09 -6.92 27.01
CA GLU A 31 -16.03 -5.88 27.44
C GLU A 31 -16.12 -4.72 26.43
N ASN A 32 -15.04 -4.45 25.70
CA ASN A 32 -14.99 -3.41 24.68
C ASN A 32 -15.28 -3.93 23.25
N GLY A 33 -15.55 -5.23 23.09
CA GLY A 33 -15.81 -5.87 21.80
C GLY A 33 -14.59 -5.96 20.89
N VAL A 34 -13.38 -5.95 21.45
CA VAL A 34 -12.11 -6.01 20.72
C VAL A 34 -11.69 -7.47 20.54
N PRO A 35 -11.58 -7.97 19.30
CA PRO A 35 -11.11 -9.33 19.05
C PRO A 35 -9.62 -9.48 19.39
N TYR A 36 -9.24 -10.62 19.95
CA TYR A 36 -7.84 -10.93 20.30
C TYR A 36 -7.48 -12.39 20.04
N ILE A 37 -6.18 -12.66 19.91
CA ILE A 37 -5.61 -14.01 19.85
C ILE A 37 -4.64 -14.17 21.01
N PHE A 38 -4.85 -15.19 21.84
CA PHE A 38 -3.94 -15.55 22.91
C PHE A 38 -3.06 -16.73 22.47
N TYR A 39 -1.76 -16.60 22.73
CA TYR A 39 -0.79 -17.67 22.59
C TYR A 39 -0.20 -18.01 23.95
N ASP A 40 -0.46 -19.24 24.41
CA ASP A 40 0.28 -19.85 25.51
C ASP A 40 1.69 -20.20 25.04
N TYR A 41 2.68 -19.48 25.56
CA TYR A 41 4.08 -19.62 25.17
C TYR A 41 4.60 -21.05 25.33
N ASN A 42 4.25 -21.73 26.43
CA ASN A 42 4.69 -23.10 26.71
C ASN A 42 4.23 -24.08 25.62
N THR A 43 3.05 -23.81 25.05
CA THR A 43 2.46 -24.63 23.99
C THR A 43 2.93 -24.23 22.59
N MET A 44 3.27 -22.95 22.36
CA MET A 44 3.60 -22.42 21.03
C MET A 44 5.08 -22.37 20.69
N ARG A 45 5.99 -22.31 21.67
CA ARG A 45 7.43 -22.04 21.42
C ARG A 45 8.10 -23.02 20.45
N ASP A 46 7.66 -24.28 20.47
CA ASP A 46 8.19 -25.36 19.63
C ASP A 46 7.36 -25.63 18.37
N LYS A 47 6.36 -24.78 18.09
CA LYS A 47 5.44 -24.96 16.97
C LYS A 47 5.63 -23.86 15.94
N LYS A 48 5.63 -24.29 14.67
CA LYS A 48 5.47 -23.38 13.55
C LYS A 48 4.00 -22.98 13.47
N ILE A 49 3.71 -21.73 13.77
CA ILE A 49 2.34 -21.20 13.71
C ILE A 49 2.14 -20.39 12.43
N THR A 50 0.88 -20.22 12.04
CA THR A 50 0.53 -19.29 10.97
C THR A 50 0.73 -17.87 11.47
N LYS A 51 1.73 -17.18 10.93
CA LYS A 51 1.99 -15.77 11.21
C LYS A 51 0.77 -14.91 10.86
N ILE A 52 0.49 -13.94 11.71
CA ILE A 52 -0.65 -13.04 11.62
C ILE A 52 -0.21 -11.72 10.96
N ASP A 53 -0.95 -11.28 9.94
CA ASP A 53 -0.81 -9.97 9.28
C ASP A 53 -1.73 -8.90 9.91
N ALA A 54 -1.45 -7.62 9.69
CA ALA A 54 -2.24 -6.50 10.22
C ALA A 54 -2.45 -6.53 11.75
N VAL A 55 -1.44 -6.99 12.48
CA VAL A 55 -1.32 -6.85 13.94
C VAL A 55 -1.11 -5.38 14.26
N ARG A 56 -1.80 -4.86 15.28
CA ARG A 56 -1.64 -3.46 15.74
C ARG A 56 -1.10 -3.35 17.15
N ILE A 57 -1.40 -4.33 18.00
CA ILE A 57 -0.94 -4.36 19.40
C ILE A 57 -0.52 -5.78 19.75
N VAL A 58 0.64 -5.93 20.37
CA VAL A 58 1.12 -7.19 20.95
C VAL A 58 1.38 -6.98 22.44
N PHE A 59 0.64 -7.65 23.30
CA PHE A 59 0.97 -7.80 24.71
C PHE A 59 1.95 -8.96 24.86
N LEU A 60 3.13 -8.69 25.41
CA LEU A 60 4.17 -9.69 25.63
C LEU A 60 4.55 -9.69 27.10
N ASP A 61 4.38 -10.82 27.78
CA ASP A 61 5.10 -11.01 29.04
C ASP A 61 6.61 -10.98 28.76
N ILE A 62 7.38 -10.35 29.64
CA ILE A 62 8.84 -10.37 29.56
C ILE A 62 9.43 -11.67 30.16
N ARG A 63 8.66 -12.42 30.95
CA ARG A 63 9.09 -13.64 31.63
C ARG A 63 8.51 -14.93 31.03
N LEU A 64 8.60 -15.06 29.71
CA LEU A 64 8.09 -16.24 28.99
C LEU A 64 8.85 -17.55 29.28
N GLU A 65 10.12 -17.49 29.70
CA GLU A 65 10.90 -18.66 30.10
C GLU A 65 11.51 -18.51 31.49
N ASP A 66 11.22 -19.49 32.35
CA ASP A 66 11.79 -19.59 33.69
C ASP A 66 13.32 -19.73 33.63
N GLY A 67 14.01 -18.95 34.47
CA GLY A 67 15.46 -19.03 34.63
C GLY A 67 16.29 -18.15 33.68
N ILE A 68 15.66 -17.51 32.69
CA ILE A 68 16.36 -16.51 31.87
C ILE A 68 16.59 -15.24 32.69
N GLN A 69 17.86 -14.85 32.82
CA GLN A 69 18.27 -13.61 33.48
C GLN A 69 18.98 -12.67 32.50
N GLY A 70 18.84 -11.37 32.78
CA GLY A 70 19.43 -10.28 31.99
C GLY A 70 18.56 -9.84 30.81
N ALA A 71 18.46 -8.53 30.61
CA ALA A 71 17.62 -7.91 29.59
C ALA A 71 17.93 -8.40 28.16
N LYS A 72 19.21 -8.66 27.87
CA LYS A 72 19.67 -9.18 26.57
C LYS A 72 19.03 -10.52 26.21
N ASN A 73 19.03 -11.48 27.14
CA ASN A 73 18.49 -12.82 26.88
C ASN A 73 16.96 -12.77 26.79
N ILE A 74 16.32 -11.96 27.65
CA ILE A 74 14.88 -11.70 27.59
C ILE A 74 14.51 -11.16 26.19
N ALA A 75 15.16 -10.09 25.74
CA ALA A 75 14.91 -9.48 24.45
C ALA A 75 15.06 -10.47 23.29
N SER A 76 16.06 -11.35 23.33
CA SER A 76 16.25 -12.39 22.32
C SER A 76 15.06 -13.34 22.22
N VAL A 77 14.47 -13.74 23.36
CA VAL A 77 13.28 -14.60 23.37
C VAL A 77 12.07 -13.84 22.82
N LEU A 78 11.86 -12.59 23.23
CA LEU A 78 10.73 -11.79 22.76
C LEU A 78 10.79 -11.54 21.24
N VAL A 79 11.98 -11.28 20.70
CA VAL A 79 12.18 -11.13 19.25
C VAL A 79 11.86 -12.43 18.51
N SER A 80 12.33 -13.58 19.00
CA SER A 80 12.02 -14.89 18.42
C SER A 80 10.51 -15.16 18.39
N VAL A 81 9.80 -14.81 19.47
CA VAL A 81 8.33 -14.89 19.54
C VAL A 81 7.69 -14.02 18.47
N LEU A 82 8.10 -12.75 18.36
CA LEU A 82 7.57 -11.84 17.33
C LEU A 82 7.79 -12.38 15.91
N GLU A 83 8.97 -12.92 15.61
CA GLU A 83 9.25 -13.53 14.31
C GLU A 83 8.40 -14.77 14.02
N ASN A 84 7.99 -15.51 15.04
CA ASN A 84 7.12 -16.68 14.90
C ASN A 84 5.64 -16.31 14.70
N ILE A 85 5.18 -15.18 15.29
CA ILE A 85 3.75 -14.85 15.34
C ILE A 85 3.33 -13.71 14.41
N VAL A 86 4.22 -12.76 14.09
CA VAL A 86 3.91 -11.56 13.29
C VAL A 86 4.46 -11.71 11.87
N GLN A 87 3.67 -11.35 10.87
CA GLN A 87 4.11 -11.33 9.48
C GLN A 87 5.22 -10.29 9.24
N GLU A 88 6.14 -10.61 8.34
CA GLU A 88 7.33 -9.77 8.06
C GLU A 88 6.95 -8.37 7.56
N LYS A 89 5.86 -8.28 6.76
CA LYS A 89 5.32 -7.04 6.20
C LYS A 89 3.99 -6.65 6.86
N ASN A 90 3.96 -6.63 8.18
CA ASN A 90 2.75 -6.40 8.97
C ASN A 90 2.19 -4.96 8.90
N GLY A 91 3.06 -3.98 8.68
CA GLY A 91 2.75 -2.57 8.90
C GLY A 91 2.85 -2.16 10.38
N PRO A 92 2.59 -0.88 10.71
CA PRO A 92 2.82 -0.31 12.04
C PRO A 92 2.10 -1.09 13.14
N TYR A 93 2.80 -1.32 14.25
CA TYR A 93 2.26 -1.96 15.45
C TYR A 93 3.01 -1.50 16.70
N ILE A 94 2.36 -1.68 17.85
CA ILE A 94 2.90 -1.38 19.18
C ILE A 94 3.14 -2.68 19.93
N ILE A 95 4.20 -2.69 20.76
CA ILE A 95 4.45 -3.72 21.75
C ILE A 95 4.16 -3.16 23.14
N VAL A 96 3.40 -3.92 23.92
CA VAL A 96 3.13 -3.66 25.33
C VAL A 96 3.81 -4.75 26.14
N LEU A 97 4.94 -4.43 26.74
CA LEU A 97 5.65 -5.29 27.68
C LEU A 97 4.84 -5.39 28.98
N TRP A 98 4.42 -6.59 29.31
CA TRP A 98 3.59 -6.89 30.47
C TRP A 98 4.46 -7.50 31.55
N THR A 99 4.71 -6.81 32.66
CA THR A 99 5.74 -7.24 33.62
C THR A 99 5.53 -6.73 35.03
N ASN A 100 6.11 -7.41 36.03
CA ASN A 100 6.26 -6.89 37.40
C ASN A 100 7.61 -6.17 37.63
N GLU A 101 8.47 -6.15 36.62
CA GLU A 101 9.85 -5.65 36.67
C GLU A 101 10.02 -4.47 35.70
N ILE A 102 9.23 -3.40 35.89
CA ILE A 102 9.26 -2.21 35.00
C ILE A 102 10.67 -1.63 34.83
N ALA A 103 11.51 -1.73 35.86
CA ALA A 103 12.89 -1.24 35.83
C ALA A 103 13.74 -1.87 34.70
N LEU A 104 13.37 -3.05 34.18
CA LEU A 104 14.06 -3.71 33.06
C LEU A 104 13.59 -3.21 31.69
N LYS A 105 12.52 -2.40 31.61
CA LYS A 105 11.89 -1.97 30.35
C LYS A 105 12.91 -1.42 29.36
N ASP A 106 13.64 -0.38 29.75
CA ASP A 106 14.44 0.41 28.81
C ASP A 106 15.60 -0.41 28.25
N GLU A 107 16.22 -1.26 29.07
CA GLU A 107 17.29 -2.17 28.64
C GLU A 107 16.76 -3.27 27.70
N VAL A 108 15.60 -3.86 28.00
CA VAL A 108 14.95 -4.86 27.13
C VAL A 108 14.54 -4.23 25.79
N GLU A 109 13.94 -3.04 25.82
CA GLU A 109 13.54 -2.27 24.64
C GLU A 109 14.73 -2.00 23.73
N GLU A 110 15.85 -1.52 24.28
CA GLU A 110 17.07 -1.26 23.51
C GLU A 110 17.59 -2.52 22.81
N TYR A 111 17.69 -3.64 23.54
CA TYR A 111 18.13 -4.91 22.95
C TYR A 111 17.15 -5.44 21.90
N MET A 112 15.85 -5.40 22.14
CA MET A 112 14.84 -5.82 21.16
C MET A 112 14.96 -5.03 19.87
N MET A 113 15.05 -3.70 19.96
CA MET A 113 15.21 -2.84 18.79
C MET A 113 16.54 -3.10 18.06
N SER A 114 17.61 -3.41 18.79
CA SER A 114 18.89 -3.79 18.19
C SER A 114 18.76 -5.08 17.36
N TYR A 115 18.09 -6.11 17.89
CA TYR A 115 17.91 -7.39 17.21
C TYR A 115 16.97 -7.29 16.01
N LEU A 116 15.83 -6.62 16.17
CA LEU A 116 14.87 -6.43 15.09
C LEU A 116 15.48 -5.70 13.88
N LYS A 117 16.37 -4.72 14.11
CA LYS A 117 17.09 -4.01 13.04
C LYS A 117 18.05 -4.90 12.24
N THR A 118 18.48 -6.04 12.77
CA THR A 118 19.35 -6.99 12.05
C THR A 118 18.58 -7.93 11.13
N ILE A 119 17.27 -8.04 11.31
CA ILE A 119 16.41 -8.90 10.49
C ILE A 119 16.16 -8.20 9.16
N LYS A 120 16.48 -8.90 8.06
CA LYS A 120 16.46 -8.34 6.71
C LYS A 120 15.05 -7.90 6.25
N GLU A 121 14.03 -8.66 6.60
CA GLU A 121 12.66 -8.45 6.16
C GLU A 121 11.73 -8.52 7.37
N THR A 122 11.65 -7.44 8.13
CA THR A 122 10.70 -7.32 9.25
C THR A 122 10.13 -5.91 9.34
N THR A 123 8.95 -5.79 9.92
CA THR A 123 8.39 -4.51 10.31
C THR A 123 8.86 -4.18 11.72
N LEU A 124 9.52 -3.04 11.88
CA LEU A 124 9.90 -2.57 13.21
C LEU A 124 8.67 -2.07 13.96
N PRO A 125 8.55 -2.37 15.27
CA PRO A 125 7.50 -1.79 16.09
C PRO A 125 7.67 -0.28 16.13
N THR A 126 6.55 0.44 16.04
CA THR A 126 6.57 1.91 16.04
C THR A 126 6.79 2.45 17.45
N TYR A 127 6.34 1.70 18.45
CA TYR A 127 6.47 2.06 19.85
C TYR A 127 6.51 0.81 20.73
N ILE A 128 7.31 0.86 21.79
CA ILE A 128 7.37 -0.17 22.83
C ILE A 128 7.10 0.52 24.17
N CYS A 129 6.10 0.05 24.90
CA CYS A 129 5.81 0.51 26.26
C CYS A 129 5.78 -0.64 27.24
N ALA A 130 5.77 -0.35 28.53
CA ALA A 130 5.58 -1.37 29.56
C ALA A 130 4.44 -1.02 30.50
N PHE A 131 3.78 -2.07 31.01
CA PHE A 131 2.75 -2.07 32.03
C PHE A 131 3.10 -2.98 33.19
N ASP A 132 2.86 -2.45 34.39
CA ASP A 132 2.98 -3.20 35.63
C ASP A 132 1.79 -4.15 35.79
N LYS A 133 2.03 -5.45 35.96
CA LYS A 133 0.93 -6.42 36.13
C LYS A 133 0.10 -6.11 37.39
N LYS A 134 0.72 -5.69 38.49
CA LYS A 134 0.01 -5.38 39.76
C LYS A 134 -0.84 -4.12 39.61
N GLU A 135 -0.29 -3.08 39.00
CA GLU A 135 -1.01 -1.82 38.76
C GLU A 135 -2.26 -2.08 37.90
N PHE A 136 -2.11 -2.83 36.82
CA PHE A 136 -3.23 -3.12 35.92
C PHE A 136 -4.30 -4.01 36.58
N VAL A 137 -3.92 -5.03 37.35
CA VAL A 137 -4.92 -5.84 38.09
C VAL A 137 -5.69 -4.99 39.08
N SER A 138 -5.02 -4.04 39.74
CA SER A 138 -5.68 -3.16 40.72
C SER A 138 -6.61 -2.14 40.07
N LYS A 139 -6.26 -1.64 38.87
CA LYS A 139 -6.97 -0.55 38.19
C LYS A 139 -6.97 -0.71 36.66
N PRO A 140 -7.64 -1.75 36.14
CA PRO A 140 -7.58 -2.11 34.73
C PRO A 140 -8.04 -0.96 33.81
N GLN A 141 -9.14 -0.29 34.19
CA GLN A 141 -9.72 0.78 33.39
C GLN A 141 -8.87 2.05 33.36
N GLU A 142 -8.22 2.41 34.47
CA GLU A 142 -7.29 3.54 34.51
C GLU A 142 -6.08 3.25 33.62
N LEU A 143 -5.59 2.00 33.61
CA LEU A 143 -4.42 1.64 32.82
C LEU A 143 -4.70 1.58 31.31
N LEU A 144 -5.93 1.26 30.89
CA LEU A 144 -6.35 1.43 29.50
C LEU A 144 -6.41 2.88 29.07
N ASN A 145 -6.85 3.77 29.97
CA ASN A 145 -6.77 5.19 29.72
C ASN A 145 -5.30 5.63 29.65
N ASN A 146 -4.41 5.04 30.46
CA ASN A 146 -2.98 5.29 30.36
C ASN A 146 -2.36 4.72 29.07
N LEU A 147 -2.80 3.56 28.57
CA LEU A 147 -2.43 3.05 27.25
C LEU A 147 -2.85 4.05 26.18
N SER A 148 -4.09 4.51 26.28
CA SER A 148 -4.66 5.50 25.38
C SER A 148 -3.81 6.77 25.37
N VAL A 149 -3.44 7.30 26.54
CA VAL A 149 -2.59 8.49 26.67
C VAL A 149 -1.17 8.26 26.13
N LYS A 150 -0.54 7.12 26.42
CA LYS A 150 0.78 6.77 25.86
C LYS A 150 0.74 6.61 24.34
N LEU A 151 -0.37 6.08 23.82
CA LEU A 151 -0.60 5.96 22.39
C LEU A 151 -0.96 7.29 21.74
N VAL A 152 -1.58 8.23 22.46
CA VAL A 152 -1.83 9.61 21.97
C VAL A 152 -0.53 10.29 21.55
N GLU A 153 0.62 10.00 22.17
CA GLU A 153 1.90 10.53 21.69
C GLU A 153 2.27 10.10 20.25
N GLN A 154 1.62 9.07 19.72
CA GLN A 154 1.77 8.56 18.35
C GLN A 154 0.66 9.07 17.41
N ASN A 155 0.39 10.38 17.41
CA ASN A 155 -0.79 10.96 16.77
C ASN A 155 -1.07 10.48 15.32
N MET A 156 -0.05 10.44 14.45
CA MET A 156 -0.25 10.02 13.05
C MET A 156 -0.50 8.50 12.90
N ILE A 157 -0.03 7.69 13.84
CA ILE A 157 -0.38 6.26 13.87
C ILE A 157 -1.83 6.08 14.32
N ASN A 158 -2.27 6.85 15.31
CA ASN A 158 -3.68 6.86 15.71
C ASN A 158 -4.59 7.28 14.57
N PHE A 159 -4.18 8.30 13.77
CA PHE A 159 -4.88 8.67 12.55
C PHE A 159 -5.05 7.47 11.61
N LEU A 160 -3.99 6.71 11.36
CA LEU A 160 -4.04 5.54 10.47
C LEU A 160 -4.90 4.40 11.04
N ILE A 161 -4.84 4.15 12.35
CA ILE A 161 -5.65 3.12 13.02
C ILE A 161 -7.14 3.51 13.01
N GLU A 162 -7.48 4.76 13.32
CA GLU A 162 -8.87 5.24 13.26
C GLU A 162 -9.38 5.20 11.81
N TRP A 163 -8.57 5.63 10.83
CA TRP A 163 -8.91 5.51 9.41
C TRP A 163 -9.12 4.05 8.97
N GLU A 164 -8.27 3.11 9.43
CA GLU A 164 -8.41 1.68 9.15
C GLU A 164 -9.72 1.13 9.73
N ASN A 165 -10.05 1.48 10.99
CA ASN A 165 -11.29 1.07 11.63
C ASN A 165 -12.53 1.57 10.88
N GLU A 166 -12.56 2.85 10.52
CA GLU A 166 -13.66 3.44 9.76
C GLU A 166 -13.77 2.79 8.37
N SER A 167 -12.64 2.54 7.71
CA SER A 167 -12.58 1.85 6.41
C SER A 167 -13.13 0.43 6.46
N ILE A 168 -12.79 -0.36 7.48
CA ILE A 168 -13.32 -1.72 7.64
C ILE A 168 -14.80 -1.71 8.04
N SER A 169 -15.22 -0.71 8.80
CA SER A 169 -16.63 -0.54 9.17
C SER A 169 -17.52 -0.38 7.94
N VAL A 170 -17.05 0.32 6.90
CA VAL A 170 -17.76 0.47 5.63
C VAL A 170 -18.01 -0.88 4.97
N ALA A 171 -16.97 -1.71 4.83
CA ALA A 171 -17.10 -3.04 4.25
C ALA A 171 -18.05 -3.95 5.07
N SER A 172 -17.91 -3.92 6.40
CA SER A 172 -18.76 -4.70 7.31
C SER A 172 -20.23 -4.27 7.27
N ASN A 173 -20.46 -2.96 7.15
CA ASN A 173 -21.81 -2.40 7.02
C ASN A 173 -22.45 -2.77 5.68
N MET A 174 -21.69 -2.95 4.59
CA MET A 174 -22.28 -3.35 3.31
C MET A 174 -22.99 -4.69 3.38
N VAL A 175 -22.38 -5.68 4.04
CA VAL A 175 -23.01 -6.99 4.24
C VAL A 175 -24.33 -6.78 4.97
N ARG A 176 -24.31 -6.05 6.09
CA ARG A 176 -25.50 -5.70 6.87
C ARG A 176 -26.58 -5.01 6.03
N LEU A 177 -26.20 -4.05 5.18
CA LEU A 177 -27.11 -3.34 4.29
C LEU A 177 -27.74 -4.26 3.26
N LEU A 178 -26.99 -5.20 2.69
CA LEU A 178 -27.57 -6.23 1.82
C LEU A 178 -28.55 -7.10 2.61
N LEU A 179 -28.20 -7.54 3.83
CA LEU A 179 -29.09 -8.38 4.64
C LEU A 179 -30.41 -7.67 5.00
N TYR A 180 -30.32 -6.46 5.56
CA TYR A 180 -31.49 -5.76 6.14
C TYR A 180 -32.17 -4.80 5.15
N GLY A 181 -31.41 -4.19 4.24
CA GLY A 181 -31.93 -3.23 3.26
C GLY A 181 -32.83 -3.88 2.22
N LEU A 182 -32.55 -5.13 1.85
CA LEU A 182 -33.35 -5.88 0.88
C LEU A 182 -34.64 -6.46 1.48
N ARG A 183 -34.78 -6.46 2.82
CA ARG A 183 -35.96 -6.94 3.55
C ARG A 183 -36.43 -8.34 3.11
N ILE A 184 -35.50 -9.19 2.72
CA ILE A 184 -35.77 -10.57 2.31
C ILE A 184 -35.44 -11.55 3.44
N GLU A 185 -36.09 -12.70 3.39
CA GLU A 185 -35.68 -13.84 4.20
C GLU A 185 -34.31 -14.33 3.73
N MET A 186 -33.38 -14.47 4.66
CA MET A 186 -31.97 -14.77 4.41
C MET A 186 -31.72 -16.26 4.12
N THR A 187 -32.40 -16.78 3.10
CA THR A 187 -32.16 -18.13 2.59
C THR A 187 -31.16 -18.09 1.45
N ASN A 188 -30.41 -19.18 1.26
CA ASN A 188 -29.48 -19.30 0.13
C ASN A 188 -30.17 -19.06 -1.22
N SER A 189 -31.41 -19.53 -1.38
CA SER A 189 -32.22 -19.33 -2.59
C SER A 189 -32.57 -17.86 -2.81
N ALA A 190 -33.04 -17.15 -1.78
CA ALA A 190 -33.41 -15.75 -1.90
C ALA A 190 -32.19 -14.86 -2.25
N LEU A 191 -31.03 -15.13 -1.63
CA LEU A 191 -29.78 -14.46 -1.98
C LEU A 191 -29.37 -14.72 -3.43
N GLN A 192 -29.45 -15.98 -3.86
CA GLN A 192 -29.12 -16.36 -5.23
C GLN A 192 -30.04 -15.64 -6.23
N ASP A 193 -31.34 -15.56 -5.97
CA ASP A 193 -32.31 -14.88 -6.84
C ASP A 193 -32.02 -13.39 -6.98
N ILE A 194 -31.64 -12.73 -5.88
CA ILE A 194 -31.26 -11.31 -5.92
C ILE A 194 -29.96 -11.12 -6.69
N PHE A 195 -28.97 -11.97 -6.46
CA PHE A 195 -27.69 -11.90 -7.17
C PHE A 195 -27.87 -12.11 -8.68
N ILE A 196 -28.77 -13.00 -9.10
CA ILE A 196 -29.15 -13.15 -10.50
C ILE A 196 -29.77 -11.86 -11.04
N LYS A 197 -30.74 -11.27 -10.32
CA LYS A 197 -31.36 -10.00 -10.74
C LYS A 197 -30.35 -8.86 -10.83
N MET A 198 -29.44 -8.75 -9.85
CA MET A 198 -28.37 -7.76 -9.85
C MET A 198 -27.46 -7.95 -11.06
N ALA A 199 -27.01 -9.17 -11.33
CA ALA A 199 -26.18 -9.46 -12.50
C ALA A 199 -26.86 -9.03 -13.81
N GLN A 200 -28.18 -9.26 -13.92
CA GLN A 200 -29.00 -8.91 -15.09
C GLN A 200 -29.27 -7.41 -15.26
N LEU A 201 -29.12 -6.60 -14.20
CA LEU A 201 -29.22 -5.14 -14.28
C LEU A 201 -28.01 -4.51 -14.98
N GLU A 202 -26.82 -5.05 -14.75
CA GLU A 202 -25.58 -4.60 -15.43
C GLU A 202 -25.54 -5.04 -16.90
N ASP A 203 -25.99 -6.27 -17.17
CA ASP A 203 -26.14 -6.79 -18.53
C ASP A 203 -27.37 -7.69 -18.63
N SER A 204 -28.32 -7.33 -19.50
CA SER A 204 -29.55 -8.11 -19.68
C SER A 204 -29.29 -9.50 -20.29
N TYR A 205 -28.09 -9.77 -20.83
CA TYR A 205 -27.73 -11.01 -21.50
C TYR A 205 -26.63 -11.79 -20.76
N VAL A 206 -26.78 -11.99 -19.45
CA VAL A 206 -25.86 -12.84 -18.65
C VAL A 206 -26.06 -14.32 -19.01
N ASN A 207 -25.04 -14.95 -19.60
CA ASN A 207 -25.15 -16.32 -20.14
C ASN A 207 -24.50 -17.38 -19.26
N ASP A 208 -23.60 -17.00 -18.34
CA ASP A 208 -22.93 -17.96 -17.46
C ASP A 208 -22.65 -17.42 -16.05
N LYS A 209 -22.27 -18.34 -15.15
CA LYS A 209 -22.03 -18.04 -13.72
C LYS A 209 -20.82 -17.12 -13.50
N LYS A 210 -19.80 -17.17 -14.36
CA LYS A 210 -18.60 -16.33 -14.23
C LYS A 210 -18.93 -14.89 -14.62
N GLU A 211 -19.69 -14.71 -15.68
CA GLU A 211 -20.21 -13.41 -16.11
C GLU A 211 -21.14 -12.81 -15.04
N ALA A 212 -22.09 -13.60 -14.53
CA ALA A 212 -22.96 -13.18 -13.43
C ALA A 212 -22.15 -12.70 -12.21
N THR A 213 -21.13 -13.49 -11.81
CA THR A 213 -20.26 -13.16 -10.67
C THR A 213 -19.47 -11.88 -10.92
N ARG A 214 -18.95 -11.67 -12.14
CA ARG A 214 -18.22 -10.45 -12.50
C ARG A 214 -19.13 -9.22 -12.37
N ASN A 215 -20.34 -9.28 -12.90
CA ASN A 215 -21.31 -8.19 -12.82
C ASN A 215 -21.66 -7.86 -11.37
N ILE A 216 -21.91 -8.88 -10.53
CA ILE A 216 -22.19 -8.68 -9.10
C ILE A 216 -21.00 -8.02 -8.40
N LEU A 217 -19.77 -8.51 -8.63
CA LEU A 217 -18.57 -7.91 -8.03
C LEU A 217 -18.38 -6.46 -8.45
N GLN A 218 -18.70 -6.11 -9.70
CA GLN A 218 -18.66 -4.74 -10.18
C GLN A 218 -19.66 -3.85 -9.42
N ILE A 219 -20.92 -4.28 -9.30
CA ILE A 219 -21.94 -3.55 -8.52
C ILE A 219 -21.48 -3.37 -7.06
N LEU A 220 -20.93 -4.42 -6.44
CA LEU A 220 -20.46 -4.36 -5.06
C LEU A 220 -19.28 -3.39 -4.90
N VAL A 221 -18.36 -3.33 -5.86
CA VAL A 221 -17.25 -2.36 -5.86
C VAL A 221 -17.76 -0.93 -6.00
N GLU A 222 -18.73 -0.69 -6.89
CA GLU A 222 -19.35 0.63 -7.06
C GLU A 222 -20.06 1.08 -5.78
N PHE A 223 -20.82 0.18 -5.16
CA PHE A 223 -21.49 0.46 -3.88
C PHE A 223 -20.47 0.73 -2.75
N LEU A 224 -19.40 -0.07 -2.68
CA LEU A 224 -18.33 0.12 -1.70
C LEU A 224 -17.65 1.48 -1.88
N ARG A 225 -17.34 1.86 -3.12
CA ARG A 225 -16.71 3.16 -3.44
C ARG A 225 -17.60 4.32 -2.98
N ASP A 226 -18.89 4.25 -3.25
CA ASP A 226 -19.86 5.26 -2.80
C ASP A 226 -19.87 5.39 -1.27
N ARG A 227 -19.87 4.26 -0.55
CA ARG A 227 -19.79 4.29 0.92
C ARG A 227 -18.47 4.84 1.46
N TYR A 228 -17.34 4.61 0.78
CA TYR A 228 -16.07 5.23 1.18
C TYR A 228 -16.09 6.76 1.09
N LEU A 229 -16.89 7.34 0.19
CA LEU A 229 -17.06 8.80 0.13
C LEU A 229 -17.76 9.34 1.39
N GLU A 230 -18.55 8.53 2.09
CA GLU A 230 -19.18 8.94 3.34
C GLU A 230 -18.15 9.26 4.43
N ILE A 231 -17.04 8.51 4.50
CA ILE A 231 -15.92 8.78 5.42
C ILE A 231 -15.38 10.19 5.20
N ILE A 232 -15.16 10.57 3.95
CA ILE A 232 -14.58 11.86 3.56
C ILE A 232 -15.58 13.01 3.78
N SER A 233 -16.88 12.73 3.74
CA SER A 233 -17.93 13.72 3.97
C SER A 233 -18.36 13.87 5.44
N ASN A 234 -17.85 13.01 6.33
CA ASN A 234 -18.25 12.99 7.73
C ASN A 234 -17.47 14.03 8.54
N GLU A 235 -18.03 15.24 8.66
CA GLU A 235 -17.45 16.35 9.42
C GLU A 235 -17.07 15.99 10.86
N GLN A 236 -17.86 15.16 11.56
CA GLN A 236 -17.50 14.75 12.92
C GLN A 236 -16.24 13.89 12.93
N LEU A 237 -16.13 12.94 12.00
CA LEU A 237 -14.94 12.11 11.87
C LEU A 237 -13.73 12.94 11.43
N ILE A 238 -13.90 13.85 10.47
CA ILE A 238 -12.84 14.75 10.01
C ILE A 238 -12.29 15.58 11.18
N ASN A 239 -13.17 16.20 11.96
CA ASN A 239 -12.76 17.00 13.12
C ASN A 239 -11.99 16.16 14.16
N ARG A 240 -12.44 14.93 14.43
CA ARG A 240 -11.70 14.02 15.33
C ARG A 240 -10.33 13.64 14.77
N LEU A 241 -10.27 13.23 13.50
CA LEU A 241 -9.00 12.87 12.86
C LEU A 241 -8.05 14.09 12.76
N ALA A 242 -8.59 15.30 12.65
CA ALA A 242 -7.84 16.54 12.64
C ALA A 242 -7.09 16.78 13.97
N GLU A 243 -7.63 16.33 15.11
CA GLU A 243 -6.98 16.42 16.44
C GLU A 243 -5.63 15.68 16.49
N ASN A 244 -5.41 14.69 15.61
CA ASN A 244 -4.13 13.99 15.51
C ASN A 244 -3.02 14.86 14.85
N TRP A 245 -3.36 15.94 14.16
CA TRP A 245 -2.35 16.76 13.52
C TRP A 245 -1.65 17.65 14.54
N GLY A 246 -0.35 17.42 14.77
CA GLY A 246 0.47 18.29 15.63
C GLY A 246 0.88 19.62 14.99
N SER A 247 0.23 20.06 13.91
CA SER A 247 0.54 21.29 13.20
C SER A 247 -0.74 21.99 12.76
N ASP A 248 -0.83 23.29 13.04
CA ASP A 248 -2.05 24.07 12.80
C ASP A 248 -2.18 24.59 11.36
N PHE A 249 -1.21 24.31 10.48
CA PHE A 249 -1.16 24.68 9.05
C PHE A 249 -1.32 26.18 8.71
N GLU A 250 -1.67 27.04 9.67
CA GLU A 250 -1.83 28.49 9.50
C GLU A 250 -0.50 29.20 9.20
N GLU A 251 0.62 28.65 9.68
CA GLU A 251 1.95 29.10 9.28
C GLU A 251 2.32 28.53 7.91
N LYS A 252 2.16 29.34 6.86
CA LYS A 252 2.59 29.07 5.46
C LYS A 252 4.08 28.74 5.26
N LYS A 253 4.86 28.50 6.31
CA LYS A 253 6.31 28.23 6.26
C LYS A 253 6.84 27.38 7.43
N LYS A 254 6.17 26.31 7.84
CA LYS A 254 7.00 25.17 8.25
C LYS A 254 7.64 24.66 6.96
N GLU A 255 8.92 24.98 6.75
CA GLU A 255 9.75 24.25 5.80
C GLU A 255 9.63 22.78 6.20
N SER A 256 8.72 22.05 5.55
CA SER A 256 8.74 20.59 5.59
C SER A 256 10.15 20.21 5.19
N LYS A 257 10.85 19.40 6.00
CA LYS A 257 12.17 18.88 5.64
C LYS A 257 12.12 18.45 4.17
N GLU A 258 13.07 18.94 3.37
CA GLU A 258 13.15 18.62 1.95
C GLU A 258 13.12 17.09 1.80
N ILE A 259 12.06 16.58 1.17
CA ILE A 259 11.85 15.14 1.01
C ILE A 259 12.90 14.63 0.04
N SER A 260 13.58 13.52 0.38
CA SER A 260 14.56 12.94 -0.54
C SER A 260 13.87 12.48 -1.83
N ILE A 261 14.60 12.48 -2.95
CA ILE A 261 14.06 12.00 -4.22
C ILE A 261 13.56 10.55 -4.14
N GLU A 262 14.20 9.73 -3.29
CA GLU A 262 13.80 8.35 -3.05
C GLU A 262 12.43 8.31 -2.40
N GLN A 263 12.25 9.06 -1.32
CA GLN A 263 10.96 9.16 -0.63
C GLN A 263 9.87 9.69 -1.57
N LYS A 264 10.19 10.70 -2.39
CA LYS A 264 9.28 11.20 -3.43
C LYS A 264 8.93 10.10 -4.43
N GLY A 265 9.91 9.34 -4.90
CA GLY A 265 9.72 8.19 -5.79
C GLY A 265 8.83 7.11 -5.17
N CYS A 266 9.02 6.80 -3.89
CA CYS A 266 8.17 5.87 -3.13
C CYS A 266 6.71 6.38 -3.09
N ILE A 267 6.52 7.64 -2.70
CA ILE A 267 5.19 8.26 -2.59
C ILE A 267 4.49 8.24 -3.95
N ASN A 268 5.17 8.69 -5.01
CA ASN A 268 4.61 8.66 -6.35
C ASN A 268 4.29 7.24 -6.81
N SER A 269 5.14 6.26 -6.50
CA SER A 269 4.84 4.86 -6.82
C SER A 269 3.60 4.36 -6.09
N LEU A 270 3.45 4.64 -4.79
CA LEU A 270 2.27 4.25 -4.02
C LEU A 270 0.97 4.79 -4.64
N PHE A 271 0.98 6.03 -5.12
CA PHE A 271 -0.19 6.64 -5.74
C PHE A 271 -0.43 6.22 -7.19
N ASN A 272 0.64 6.01 -7.98
CA ASN A 272 0.50 5.93 -9.44
C ASN A 272 0.72 4.53 -10.01
N ILE A 273 1.33 3.60 -9.29
CA ILE A 273 1.56 2.23 -9.79
C ILE A 273 1.08 1.18 -8.80
N ASN A 274 0.74 0.01 -9.33
CA ASN A 274 0.36 -1.17 -8.59
C ASN A 274 1.39 -2.28 -8.82
N LEU A 275 2.09 -2.64 -7.75
CA LEU A 275 3.11 -3.69 -7.73
C LEU A 275 2.57 -5.07 -7.28
N TYR A 276 1.30 -5.12 -6.84
CA TYR A 276 0.62 -6.33 -6.38
C TYR A 276 -0.28 -6.94 -7.46
N ASP A 277 -0.30 -6.34 -8.64
CA ASP A 277 -1.03 -6.82 -9.79
C ASP A 277 -0.20 -7.83 -10.59
N ASP A 278 -0.87 -8.69 -11.33
CA ASP A 278 -0.28 -9.80 -12.06
C ASP A 278 -0.64 -9.78 -13.56
N VAL A 279 0.07 -10.60 -14.33
CA VAL A 279 -0.11 -10.70 -15.79
C VAL A 279 -1.47 -11.28 -16.15
N ASP A 280 -2.08 -12.09 -15.29
CA ASP A 280 -3.32 -12.80 -15.57
C ASP A 280 -4.56 -11.91 -15.36
N ARG A 281 -4.47 -10.85 -14.54
CA ARG A 281 -5.60 -9.95 -14.30
C ARG A 281 -5.97 -9.18 -15.55
N LYS A 282 -7.23 -9.24 -15.96
CA LYS A 282 -7.72 -8.49 -17.12
C LYS A 282 -8.02 -7.03 -16.75
N LEU A 283 -6.98 -6.24 -16.56
CA LEU A 283 -7.06 -4.81 -16.25
C LEU A 283 -6.10 -4.00 -17.13
N PRO A 284 -6.47 -2.76 -17.49
CA PRO A 284 -5.60 -1.87 -18.27
C PRO A 284 -4.54 -1.19 -17.42
N GLY A 285 -3.59 -0.50 -18.07
CA GLY A 285 -2.49 0.21 -17.44
C GLY A 285 -1.22 -0.62 -17.31
N LYS A 286 -1.22 -1.86 -17.80
CA LYS A 286 -0.06 -2.75 -17.70
C LYS A 286 1.09 -2.24 -18.55
N VAL A 287 2.28 -2.32 -17.99
CA VAL A 287 3.54 -1.88 -18.60
C VAL A 287 4.41 -3.10 -18.90
N TYR A 288 4.81 -3.23 -20.15
CA TYR A 288 5.63 -4.34 -20.64
C TYR A 288 6.93 -3.84 -21.26
N VAL A 289 8.02 -4.58 -21.09
CA VAL A 289 9.27 -4.34 -21.82
C VAL A 289 9.16 -4.98 -23.21
N ARG A 290 9.57 -4.23 -24.23
CA ARG A 290 9.66 -4.73 -25.61
C ARG A 290 11.09 -5.05 -25.95
N ASN A 291 11.30 -6.25 -26.49
CA ASN A 291 12.58 -6.65 -27.07
C ASN A 291 12.71 -6.02 -28.46
N ASN A 292 13.91 -5.53 -28.81
CA ASN A 292 14.17 -4.86 -30.08
C ASN A 292 13.78 -5.71 -31.32
N SER A 293 13.84 -7.04 -31.22
CA SER A 293 13.45 -7.96 -32.30
C SER A 293 11.95 -7.96 -32.62
N SER A 294 11.11 -7.37 -31.76
CA SER A 294 9.65 -7.42 -31.85
C SER A 294 8.99 -6.09 -32.25
N ILE A 295 9.82 -5.08 -32.56
CA ILE A 295 9.39 -3.71 -32.85
C ILE A 295 9.39 -3.47 -34.37
N ASN A 296 8.27 -2.96 -34.88
CA ASN A 296 8.06 -2.72 -36.32
C ASN A 296 8.32 -1.27 -36.76
N PHE A 297 9.00 -0.46 -35.94
CA PHE A 297 9.35 0.93 -36.26
C PHE A 297 10.85 1.19 -36.14
N ASN A 298 11.33 2.25 -36.81
CA ASN A 298 12.71 2.68 -36.71
C ASN A 298 13.03 3.20 -35.30
N GLU A 299 13.90 2.49 -34.58
CA GLU A 299 14.28 2.83 -33.19
C GLU A 299 14.93 4.20 -33.06
N THR A 300 15.70 4.62 -34.07
CA THR A 300 16.39 5.92 -34.06
C THR A 300 15.39 7.06 -34.20
N ASP A 301 14.43 6.93 -35.12
CA ASP A 301 13.35 7.91 -35.29
C ASP A 301 12.45 7.97 -34.06
N PHE A 302 12.14 6.81 -33.47
CA PHE A 302 11.38 6.72 -32.23
C PHE A 302 12.12 7.38 -31.05
N MET A 303 13.42 7.13 -30.91
CA MET A 303 14.26 7.78 -29.90
C MET A 303 14.26 9.30 -30.08
N CYS A 304 14.53 9.79 -31.30
CA CYS A 304 14.57 11.22 -31.60
C CYS A 304 13.23 11.92 -31.35
N SER A 305 12.11 11.27 -31.71
CA SER A 305 10.76 11.81 -31.49
C SER A 305 10.26 11.69 -30.05
N THR A 306 10.87 10.85 -29.21
CA THR A 306 10.45 10.63 -27.82
C THR A 306 11.31 11.38 -26.80
N LEU A 307 12.64 11.35 -26.96
CA LEU A 307 13.62 11.88 -25.99
C LEU A 307 14.30 13.19 -26.43
N SER A 308 13.97 13.68 -27.63
CA SER A 308 14.61 14.77 -28.36
C SER A 308 15.94 14.42 -29.03
N ASN A 309 16.28 15.20 -30.06
CA ASN A 309 17.60 15.19 -30.70
C ASN A 309 18.75 15.70 -29.80
N LYS A 310 18.44 16.29 -28.63
CA LYS A 310 19.41 16.79 -27.65
C LYS A 310 19.58 15.84 -26.46
N TRP A 311 19.07 14.61 -26.58
CA TRP A 311 19.23 13.57 -25.58
C TRP A 311 20.72 13.30 -25.29
N TYR A 312 20.99 12.75 -24.11
CA TYR A 312 22.34 12.49 -23.65
C TYR A 312 23.04 11.49 -24.57
N LYS A 313 24.26 11.83 -25.00
CA LYS A 313 25.09 10.93 -25.79
C LYS A 313 25.44 9.71 -24.94
N ASP A 314 25.33 8.52 -25.53
CA ASP A 314 25.62 7.22 -24.89
C ASP A 314 24.79 6.95 -23.61
N ASP A 315 23.63 7.63 -23.48
CA ASP A 315 22.78 7.60 -22.29
C ASP A 315 23.54 8.02 -21.00
N GLU A 316 24.55 8.90 -21.11
CA GLU A 316 25.34 9.39 -19.96
C GLU A 316 24.99 10.83 -19.56
N ILE A 317 24.62 11.03 -18.29
CA ILE A 317 24.40 12.35 -17.71
C ILE A 317 25.58 12.74 -16.79
N GLY A 318 26.19 13.91 -17.06
CA GLY A 318 27.32 14.44 -16.29
C GLY A 318 26.91 15.58 -15.36
N ILE A 319 27.04 15.40 -14.04
CA ILE A 319 26.61 16.39 -13.02
C ILE A 319 27.55 16.32 -11.81
N CYS A 320 27.98 17.49 -11.32
CA CYS A 320 28.88 17.61 -10.17
C CYS A 320 30.18 16.79 -10.30
N GLY A 321 30.72 16.69 -11.53
CA GLY A 321 31.95 15.96 -11.81
C GLY A 321 31.80 14.43 -11.93
N GLN A 322 30.58 13.90 -11.80
CA GLN A 322 30.30 12.46 -11.95
C GLN A 322 29.47 12.18 -13.20
N LYS A 323 29.71 11.02 -13.80
CA LYS A 323 28.96 10.50 -14.94
C LYS A 323 28.04 9.37 -14.48
N VAL A 324 26.79 9.42 -14.89
CA VAL A 324 25.81 8.37 -14.59
C VAL A 324 25.26 7.82 -15.88
N LYS A 325 25.31 6.50 -16.01
CA LYS A 325 24.69 5.80 -17.13
C LYS A 325 23.21 5.60 -16.84
N LEU A 326 22.37 6.12 -17.71
CA LEU A 326 20.93 5.89 -17.71
C LEU A 326 20.66 4.54 -18.37
N ASN A 327 19.89 3.67 -17.73
CA ASN A 327 19.47 2.43 -18.34
C ASN A 327 18.07 2.61 -18.93
N ARG A 328 17.99 2.60 -20.25
CA ARG A 328 16.76 2.84 -21.00
C ARG A 328 16.27 1.55 -21.63
N LYS A 329 14.98 1.25 -21.47
CA LYS A 329 14.31 0.13 -22.15
C LYS A 329 13.06 0.62 -22.85
N ILE A 330 12.79 0.08 -24.03
CA ILE A 330 11.53 0.34 -24.73
C ILE A 330 10.43 -0.37 -23.97
N ILE A 331 9.33 0.35 -23.74
CA ILE A 331 8.14 -0.18 -23.09
C ILE A 331 6.91 0.03 -23.95
N GLU A 332 5.90 -0.76 -23.66
CA GLU A 332 4.57 -0.64 -24.21
C GLU A 332 3.55 -0.67 -23.08
N VAL A 333 2.62 0.29 -23.09
CA VAL A 333 1.65 0.52 -22.02
C VAL A 333 0.25 0.31 -22.55
N ASP A 334 -0.51 -0.58 -21.94
CA ASP A 334 -1.93 -0.76 -22.26
C ASP A 334 -2.77 0.40 -21.72
N ILE A 335 -3.37 1.17 -22.61
CA ILE A 335 -4.24 2.30 -22.28
C ILE A 335 -5.71 2.05 -22.64
N THR A 336 -6.09 0.81 -22.93
CA THR A 336 -7.48 0.43 -23.25
C THR A 336 -8.44 0.84 -22.12
N PRO A 337 -9.62 1.41 -22.41
CA PRO A 337 -10.60 1.79 -21.39
C PRO A 337 -11.01 0.63 -20.45
N ASN A 338 -11.30 0.94 -19.18
CA ASN A 338 -11.69 -0.07 -18.18
C ASN A 338 -13.04 -0.73 -18.53
N CYS A 339 -13.96 0.02 -19.15
CA CYS A 339 -15.27 -0.50 -19.55
C CYS A 339 -15.15 -1.65 -20.58
N ASP A 340 -14.15 -1.59 -21.46
CA ASP A 340 -13.90 -2.63 -22.47
C ASP A 340 -13.45 -3.94 -21.80
N TYR A 341 -12.65 -3.83 -20.74
CA TYR A 341 -12.23 -4.95 -19.90
C TYR A 341 -13.37 -5.53 -19.08
N ALA A 342 -14.19 -4.68 -18.45
CA ALA A 342 -15.35 -5.10 -17.65
C ALA A 342 -16.37 -5.89 -18.48
N GLN A 343 -16.64 -5.43 -19.71
CA GLN A 343 -17.58 -6.05 -20.64
C GLN A 343 -16.94 -7.18 -21.48
N ASN A 344 -15.68 -7.55 -21.22
CA ASN A 344 -14.92 -8.55 -22.00
C ASN A 344 -14.96 -8.29 -23.53
N LYS A 345 -15.00 -7.01 -23.92
CA LYS A 345 -14.97 -6.52 -25.31
C LYS A 345 -13.55 -6.17 -25.79
N ASN A 346 -12.57 -6.35 -24.93
CA ASN A 346 -11.15 -6.05 -25.12
C ASN A 346 -10.43 -7.06 -26.05
N HIS A 347 -11.05 -7.50 -27.15
CA HIS A 347 -10.41 -8.40 -28.13
C HIS A 347 -9.15 -7.78 -28.76
N MET A 348 -9.18 -6.45 -28.91
CA MET A 348 -8.05 -5.62 -29.31
C MET A 348 -7.75 -4.63 -28.19
N LEU A 349 -6.47 -4.38 -27.94
CA LEU A 349 -5.96 -3.48 -26.90
C LEU A 349 -5.35 -2.25 -27.55
N ARG A 350 -5.59 -1.07 -26.97
CA ARG A 350 -4.93 0.18 -27.36
C ARG A 350 -3.69 0.34 -26.49
N THR A 351 -2.53 0.43 -27.11
CA THR A 351 -1.25 0.53 -26.39
C THR A 351 -0.47 1.77 -26.83
N ILE A 352 0.48 2.20 -25.99
CA ILE A 352 1.39 3.32 -26.27
C ILE A 352 2.82 2.88 -26.04
N PHE A 353 3.69 3.21 -27.01
CA PHE A 353 5.12 3.01 -26.86
C PHE A 353 5.79 4.14 -26.07
N GLY A 354 6.82 3.79 -25.33
CA GLY A 354 7.66 4.74 -24.61
C GLY A 354 8.99 4.15 -24.19
N TYR A 355 9.63 4.86 -23.28
CA TYR A 355 10.82 4.40 -22.58
C TYR A 355 10.58 4.37 -21.08
N ILE A 356 11.04 3.32 -20.41
CA ILE A 356 11.39 3.40 -18.99
C ILE A 356 12.87 3.75 -18.89
N ILE A 357 13.17 4.77 -18.10
CA ILE A 357 14.53 5.25 -17.87
C ILE A 357 14.84 5.04 -16.41
N GLU A 358 15.69 4.06 -16.12
CA GLU A 358 16.18 3.80 -14.77
C GLU A 358 17.31 4.78 -14.44
N ILE A 359 17.15 5.46 -13.31
CA ILE A 359 18.06 6.42 -12.72
C ILE A 359 18.80 5.67 -11.60
N GLY A 360 20.07 5.34 -11.84
CA GLY A 360 20.91 4.60 -10.90
C GLY A 360 21.44 5.43 -9.73
N GLN A 361 22.07 4.76 -8.78
CA GLN A 361 22.90 5.38 -7.74
C GLN A 361 24.28 5.73 -8.30
N VAL A 362 24.96 6.67 -7.64
CA VAL A 362 26.34 7.05 -7.95
C VAL A 362 27.21 6.86 -6.73
N THR A 363 28.41 6.32 -6.92
CA THR A 363 29.37 6.18 -5.84
C THR A 363 30.08 7.51 -5.62
N VAL A 364 29.80 8.16 -4.51
CA VAL A 364 30.44 9.40 -4.05
C VAL A 364 31.22 9.07 -2.79
N GLU A 365 32.55 9.25 -2.82
CA GLU A 365 33.42 9.06 -1.64
C GLU A 365 33.24 7.68 -0.97
N GLY A 366 33.05 6.61 -1.76
CA GLY A 366 32.86 5.24 -1.26
C GLY A 366 31.43 4.92 -0.78
N SER A 367 30.50 5.88 -0.85
CA SER A 367 29.08 5.69 -0.52
C SER A 367 28.20 5.78 -1.77
N ASN A 368 27.25 4.86 -1.94
CA ASN A 368 26.27 4.95 -3.02
C ASN A 368 25.19 5.96 -2.63
N LYS A 369 25.05 7.04 -3.40
CA LYS A 369 24.04 8.08 -3.22
C LYS A 369 23.09 8.11 -4.41
N TRP A 370 21.84 8.41 -4.13
CA TRP A 370 20.84 8.63 -5.17
C TRP A 370 21.01 9.99 -5.84
N LEU A 371 20.58 10.06 -7.10
CA LEU A 371 20.60 11.29 -7.87
C LEU A 371 19.54 12.28 -7.37
N ASP A 372 19.93 13.49 -6.95
CA ASP A 372 19.02 14.50 -6.37
C ASP A 372 17.89 14.98 -7.33
N TYR A 373 16.97 15.82 -6.85
CA TYR A 373 15.83 16.31 -7.65
C TYR A 373 16.24 17.06 -8.93
N LYS A 374 17.41 17.72 -8.93
CA LYS A 374 17.93 18.47 -10.08
C LYS A 374 18.21 17.53 -11.26
N TYR A 375 18.41 16.23 -11.01
CA TYR A 375 18.63 15.23 -12.06
C TYR A 375 17.34 14.90 -12.81
N SER A 376 16.20 14.79 -12.11
CA SER A 376 14.93 14.53 -12.77
C SER A 376 14.44 15.73 -13.60
N GLU A 377 14.61 16.94 -13.08
CA GLU A 377 14.30 18.16 -13.82
C GLU A 377 15.10 18.23 -15.13
N LYS A 378 16.38 17.83 -15.12
CA LYS A 378 17.20 17.76 -16.32
C LYS A 378 16.67 16.80 -17.38
N ILE A 379 16.14 15.63 -16.98
CA ILE A 379 15.48 14.70 -17.90
C ILE A 379 14.23 15.36 -18.50
N LYS A 380 13.39 15.97 -17.67
CA LYS A 380 12.16 16.65 -18.12
C LYS A 380 12.45 17.82 -19.05
N HIS A 381 13.45 18.67 -18.74
CA HIS A 381 13.84 19.81 -19.58
C HIS A 381 14.40 19.43 -20.96
N LYS A 382 14.93 18.21 -21.11
CA LYS A 382 15.39 17.68 -22.39
C LYS A 382 14.24 17.21 -23.27
N ILE A 383 13.08 16.92 -22.69
CA ILE A 383 11.89 16.46 -23.40
C ILE A 383 10.99 17.68 -23.64
N GLN A 384 10.95 18.16 -24.89
CA GLN A 384 10.32 19.44 -25.26
C GLN A 384 9.07 19.28 -26.12
N TYR A 385 8.57 18.06 -26.24
CA TYR A 385 7.47 17.74 -27.14
C TYR A 385 6.14 17.67 -26.39
N ASP A 386 5.17 18.49 -26.80
CA ASP A 386 3.84 18.54 -26.17
C ASP A 386 3.10 17.21 -26.20
N TYR A 387 3.39 16.34 -27.17
CA TYR A 387 2.79 15.01 -27.33
C TYR A 387 3.49 13.92 -26.49
N ILE A 388 4.54 14.25 -25.75
CA ILE A 388 5.21 13.30 -24.87
C ILE A 388 4.67 13.45 -23.45
N TYR A 389 4.24 12.34 -22.86
CA TYR A 389 3.89 12.26 -21.45
C TYR A 389 5.10 11.80 -20.65
N VAL A 390 5.47 12.52 -19.59
CA VAL A 390 6.57 12.14 -18.71
C VAL A 390 5.99 11.94 -17.32
N THR A 391 6.13 10.74 -16.75
CA THR A 391 5.63 10.46 -15.41
C THR A 391 6.38 11.29 -14.36
N PRO A 392 5.82 11.42 -13.14
CA PRO A 392 6.65 11.73 -11.98
C PRO A 392 7.75 10.67 -11.78
N GLU A 393 8.70 10.94 -10.89
CA GLU A 393 9.72 9.97 -10.51
C GLU A 393 9.05 8.82 -9.74
N LEU A 394 9.33 7.58 -10.10
CA LEU A 394 8.75 6.38 -9.50
C LEU A 394 9.87 5.51 -8.93
N GLN A 395 9.59 4.76 -7.88
CA GLN A 395 10.46 3.68 -7.40
C GLN A 395 9.94 2.31 -7.86
N PHE A 396 10.80 1.52 -8.49
CA PHE A 396 10.53 0.15 -8.92
C PHE A 396 11.77 -0.73 -8.80
N LYS A 397 11.65 -1.93 -8.21
CA LYS A 397 12.78 -2.87 -7.95
C LYS A 397 14.01 -2.18 -7.31
N ASN A 398 13.77 -1.32 -6.31
CA ASN A 398 14.80 -0.48 -5.66
C ASN A 398 15.61 0.37 -6.65
N LYS A 399 15.00 0.82 -7.75
CA LYS A 399 15.54 1.79 -8.70
C LYS A 399 14.56 2.95 -8.82
N LEU A 400 15.09 4.15 -8.96
CA LEU A 400 14.30 5.30 -9.36
C LEU A 400 14.13 5.23 -10.88
N CYS A 401 12.94 5.50 -11.39
CA CYS A 401 12.68 5.51 -12.83
C CYS A 401 11.69 6.59 -13.21
N VAL A 402 11.73 6.97 -14.49
CA VAL A 402 10.75 7.83 -15.13
C VAL A 402 10.31 7.15 -16.42
N LEU A 403 9.02 7.21 -16.71
CA LEU A 403 8.48 6.71 -17.97
C LEU A 403 8.20 7.89 -18.90
N VAL A 404 8.64 7.76 -20.14
CA VAL A 404 8.50 8.75 -21.20
C VAL A 404 7.68 8.13 -22.32
N LEU A 405 6.39 8.48 -22.39
CA LEU A 405 5.42 7.85 -23.29
C LEU A 405 5.14 8.76 -24.48
N ASN A 406 5.21 8.19 -25.68
CA ASN A 406 4.99 8.91 -26.91
C ASN A 406 3.56 8.72 -27.40
N THR A 407 2.69 9.71 -27.13
CA THR A 407 1.26 9.60 -27.46
C THR A 407 0.94 9.60 -28.96
N LYS A 408 1.94 9.83 -29.83
CA LYS A 408 1.80 9.63 -31.28
C LYS A 408 2.01 8.17 -31.70
N TYR A 409 2.71 7.38 -30.89
CA TYR A 409 2.98 5.97 -31.15
C TYR A 409 1.96 5.10 -30.40
N ILE A 410 0.70 5.25 -30.79
CA ILE A 410 -0.41 4.40 -30.34
C ILE A 410 -0.52 3.23 -31.33
N THR A 411 -0.61 2.01 -30.82
CA THR A 411 -0.92 0.83 -31.63
C THR A 411 -2.18 0.14 -31.13
N ILE A 412 -2.67 -0.77 -31.97
CA ILE A 412 -3.81 -1.63 -31.67
C ILE A 412 -3.29 -3.06 -31.72
N GLU A 413 -3.21 -3.68 -30.57
CA GLU A 413 -2.62 -5.00 -30.37
C GLU A 413 -3.70 -6.06 -30.13
N ASN A 414 -3.41 -7.32 -30.44
CA ASN A 414 -4.31 -8.41 -30.05
C ASN A 414 -4.29 -8.57 -28.52
N LYS A 415 -5.39 -9.04 -27.92
CA LYS A 415 -5.50 -9.25 -26.46
C LYS A 415 -4.38 -10.12 -25.81
N ASN A 416 -3.68 -10.91 -26.61
CA ASN A 416 -2.61 -11.82 -26.19
C ASN A 416 -1.19 -11.30 -26.56
N PHE A 417 -1.05 -10.05 -27.02
CA PHE A 417 0.23 -9.52 -27.51
C PHE A 417 1.35 -9.54 -26.46
N ALA A 418 0.96 -9.54 -25.18
CA ALA A 418 1.86 -9.44 -24.06
C ALA A 418 2.23 -10.79 -23.43
N ASP A 419 1.72 -11.92 -23.96
CA ASP A 419 1.95 -13.26 -23.39
C ASP A 419 3.44 -13.63 -23.32
N GLU A 420 4.26 -13.05 -24.21
CA GLU A 420 5.72 -13.30 -24.29
C GLU A 420 6.57 -12.10 -23.81
N LEU A 421 5.95 -11.05 -23.27
CA LEU A 421 6.65 -9.82 -22.87
C LEU A 421 6.95 -9.80 -21.36
N GLU A 422 8.04 -9.15 -20.96
CA GLU A 422 8.35 -8.94 -19.54
C GLU A 422 7.39 -7.89 -18.96
N TYR A 423 6.46 -8.33 -18.12
CA TYR A 423 5.61 -7.45 -17.32
C TYR A 423 6.40 -6.75 -16.21
N LEU A 424 6.20 -5.44 -16.07
CA LEU A 424 6.84 -4.64 -15.02
C LEU A 424 5.89 -4.36 -13.85
N PHE A 425 4.79 -3.67 -14.13
CA PHE A 425 3.77 -3.23 -13.16
C PHE A 425 2.55 -2.70 -13.91
N ARG A 426 1.50 -2.32 -13.18
CA ARG A 426 0.31 -1.64 -13.72
C ARG A 426 0.24 -0.20 -13.23
N PHE A 427 -0.13 0.73 -14.09
CA PHE A 427 -0.53 2.08 -13.69
C PHE A 427 -1.90 2.10 -13.02
N ASN A 428 -2.03 2.91 -11.97
CA ASN A 428 -3.31 3.21 -11.34
C ASN A 428 -4.19 4.07 -12.26
N GLN A 429 -5.48 4.14 -11.93
CA GLN A 429 -6.48 4.68 -12.84
C GLN A 429 -6.31 6.18 -13.14
N ASP A 430 -5.84 6.96 -12.17
CA ASP A 430 -5.72 8.41 -12.31
C ASP A 430 -4.63 8.79 -13.32
N ILE A 431 -3.41 8.27 -13.16
CA ILE A 431 -2.31 8.52 -14.10
C ILE A 431 -2.64 7.94 -15.48
N LEU A 432 -3.31 6.79 -15.54
CA LEU A 432 -3.75 6.20 -16.81
C LEU A 432 -4.77 7.09 -17.54
N THR A 433 -5.67 7.73 -16.78
CA THR A 433 -6.64 8.68 -17.31
C THR A 433 -5.95 9.94 -17.84
N GLU A 434 -4.91 10.42 -17.15
CA GLU A 434 -4.10 11.54 -17.63
C GLU A 434 -3.37 11.22 -18.93
N ILE A 435 -2.76 10.03 -19.04
CA ILE A 435 -2.11 9.54 -20.26
C ILE A 435 -3.13 9.45 -21.40
N ARG A 436 -4.30 8.84 -21.16
CA ARG A 436 -5.39 8.74 -22.17
C ARG A 436 -5.87 10.10 -22.63
N LYS A 437 -6.06 11.05 -21.70
CA LYS A 437 -6.46 12.43 -22.01
C LYS A 437 -5.44 13.09 -22.93
N LYS A 438 -4.15 13.01 -22.58
CA LYS A 438 -3.07 13.57 -23.40
C LYS A 438 -3.05 12.96 -24.81
N SER A 439 -3.25 11.66 -24.92
CA SER A 439 -3.38 10.98 -26.21
C SER A 439 -4.59 11.45 -27.03
N GLY A 440 -5.75 11.63 -26.38
CA GLY A 440 -6.94 12.18 -27.02
C GLY A 440 -6.75 13.60 -27.54
N ASP A 441 -6.13 14.47 -26.73
CA ASP A 441 -5.85 15.87 -27.10
C ASP A 441 -4.91 15.99 -28.31
N ILE A 442 -4.02 15.01 -28.53
CA ILE A 442 -3.13 14.98 -29.69
C ILE A 442 -3.81 14.42 -30.94
N LEU A 443 -4.63 13.37 -30.80
CA LEU A 443 -5.37 12.76 -31.91
C LEU A 443 -6.48 13.68 -32.47
N THR A 444 -7.12 14.47 -31.61
CA THR A 444 -8.22 15.38 -31.99
C THR A 444 -7.76 16.65 -32.71
N ARG A 445 -6.45 16.95 -32.76
CA ARG A 445 -5.90 18.11 -33.49
C ARG A 445 -5.92 17.99 -35.01
N ILE A 446 -6.53 16.93 -35.58
CA ILE A 446 -6.82 16.87 -37.02
C ILE A 446 -8.03 17.75 -37.29
N GLY A 447 -7.79 18.90 -37.93
CA GLY A 447 -8.81 19.91 -38.20
C GLY A 447 -9.99 19.38 -39.00
N ILE A 448 -11.08 19.06 -38.30
CA ILE A 448 -12.42 19.12 -38.88
C ILE A 448 -12.83 20.59 -38.80
N ASN A 449 -12.35 21.38 -39.76
CA ASN A 449 -13.04 22.60 -40.13
C ASN A 449 -14.26 22.14 -40.93
N SER A 450 -15.45 22.18 -40.32
CA SER A 450 -16.68 22.25 -41.09
C SER A 450 -16.66 23.59 -41.84
N LEU A 451 -16.12 23.59 -43.05
CA LEU A 451 -16.41 24.63 -44.05
C LEU A 451 -17.88 24.51 -44.47
#